data_AF-A0AB35YKP3-F1
#
_entry.id   AF-A0AB35YKP3-F1
#
_cell.length_a   1.000
_cell.length_b   1.000
_cell.length_c   1.000
_cell.angle_alpha   90.00
_cell.angle_beta   90.00
_cell.angle_gamma   90.00
#
_symmetry.space_group_name_H-M   'P 1'
#
loop_
_entity.id
_entity.type
_entity.pdbx_description
1 polymer ?
#
loop_
_entity_poly.entity_id
_entity_poly.type
_entity_poly.pdbx_seq_one_letter_code
_entity_poly.pdbx_strand_id
1 'polypeptide(L)' 'MEEVQNVAVAFWEPDGSSTSSFLHTQHQTTMRTDLNLNPQPLFLPIILIKEEKIDYHELQKTEHTED' A
#
# COMPACT_ATOMS: atom_id res chain seq x y z
N MET A 1 -15.99 7.97 -10.77
CA MET A 1 -16.00 6.83 -11.71
C MET A 1 -14.92 7.13 -12.73
N GLU A 2 -13.96 6.23 -12.92
CA GLU A 2 -13.05 6.32 -14.07
C GLU A 2 -13.87 6.14 -15.34
N GLU A 3 -13.75 7.08 -16.28
CA GLU A 3 -14.41 6.95 -17.58
C GLU A 3 -13.68 5.88 -18.41
N VAL A 4 -14.43 5.04 -19.13
CA VAL A 4 -13.87 3.95 -19.97
C VAL A 4 -12.83 4.49 -20.96
N GLN A 5 -13.00 5.74 -21.41
CA GLN A 5 -12.09 6.43 -22.32
C GLN A 5 -10.70 6.71 -21.72
N ASN A 6 -10.59 6.69 -20.39
CA ASN A 6 -9.32 6.95 -19.69
C ASN A 6 -8.51 5.67 -19.48
N VAL A 7 -9.13 4.50 -19.65
CA VAL A 7 -8.53 3.18 -19.41
C VAL A 7 -7.65 2.78 -20.59
N ALA A 8 -6.36 2.53 -20.32
CA ALA A 8 -5.42 2.02 -21.30
C ALA A 8 -5.52 0.50 -21.45
N VAL A 9 -5.74 -0.21 -20.34
CA VAL A 9 -5.93 -1.66 -20.31
C VAL A 9 -6.79 -2.09 -19.12
N ALA A 10 -7.58 -3.15 -19.32
CA ALA A 10 -8.37 -3.77 -18.28
C ALA A 10 -8.25 -5.29 -18.36
N PHE A 11 -8.20 -5.94 -17.20
CA PHE A 11 -8.12 -7.39 -17.05
C PHE A 11 -9.28 -7.90 -16.20
N TRP A 12 -9.82 -9.06 -16.57
CA TRP A 12 -10.74 -9.81 -15.72
C TRP A 12 -9.93 -10.68 -14.77
N GLU A 13 -10.17 -10.58 -13.47
CA GLU A 13 -9.54 -11.47 -12.51
C GLU A 13 -10.01 -12.92 -12.73
N PRO A 14 -9.17 -13.95 -12.47
CA PRO A 14 -9.49 -15.34 -12.80
C PRO A 14 -10.74 -15.90 -12.11
N ASP A 15 -11.10 -15.33 -10.96
CA ASP A 15 -12.30 -15.67 -10.19
C ASP A 15 -13.57 -14.98 -10.71
N GLY A 16 -13.44 -14.07 -11.68
CA GLY A 16 -14.52 -13.29 -12.28
C GLY A 16 -15.16 -12.29 -11.32
N SER A 17 -14.57 -12.04 -10.15
CA SER A 17 -15.17 -11.19 -9.11
C SER A 17 -15.04 -9.69 -9.43
N SER A 18 -14.01 -9.32 -10.18
CA SER A 18 -13.66 -7.92 -10.42
C SER A 18 -12.84 -7.71 -11.70
N THR A 19 -12.70 -6.45 -12.05
CA THR A 19 -11.87 -5.99 -13.16
C THR A 19 -10.77 -5.10 -12.59
N SER A 20 -9.51 -5.40 -12.92
CA SER A 20 -8.37 -4.52 -12.68
C SER A 20 -8.16 -3.61 -13.88
N SER A 21 -8.13 -2.29 -13.67
CA SER A 21 -7.90 -1.30 -14.72
C SER A 21 -6.57 -0.56 -14.53
N PHE A 22 -5.95 -0.17 -15.64
CA PHE A 22 -4.82 0.76 -15.65
C PHE A 22 -5.14 1.91 -16.60
N LEU A 23 -4.98 3.14 -16.10
CA LEU A 23 -5.25 4.36 -16.86
C LEU A 23 -4.12 4.74 -17.80
N HIS A 24 -4.43 5.51 -18.84
CA HIS A 24 -3.42 6.26 -19.59
C HIS A 24 -2.62 7.17 -18.66
N THR A 25 -1.31 7.35 -18.93
CA THR A 25 -0.38 8.10 -18.06
C THR A 25 -0.89 9.49 -17.68
N GLN A 26 -1.53 10.21 -18.62
CA GLN A 26 -2.11 11.54 -18.36
C GLN A 26 -3.25 11.57 -17.33
N HIS A 27 -3.85 10.41 -17.04
CA HIS A 27 -4.93 10.24 -16.08
C HIS A 27 -4.47 9.44 -14.83
N GLN A 28 -3.22 8.96 -14.79
CA GLN A 28 -2.69 8.27 -13.62
C GLN A 28 -2.39 9.25 -12.50
N THR A 29 -2.47 8.77 -11.25
CA THR A 29 -2.04 9.57 -10.10
C THR A 29 -0.53 9.72 -10.12
N THR A 30 -0.05 10.95 -9.90
CA THR A 30 1.39 11.24 -9.81
C THR A 30 2.06 10.39 -8.72
N MET A 31 3.05 9.60 -9.12
CA MET A 31 3.89 8.83 -8.20
C MET A 31 5.06 9.66 -7.68
N ARG A 32 5.65 9.22 -6.56
CA ARG A 32 6.86 9.84 -5.98
C ARG A 32 8.01 9.93 -6.99
N THR A 33 8.13 8.93 -7.84
CA THR A 33 9.14 8.84 -8.90
C THR A 33 8.97 9.95 -9.95
N ASP A 34 7.73 10.29 -10.31
CA ASP A 34 7.44 11.36 -11.27
C ASP A 34 7.87 12.74 -10.74
N LEU A 35 7.87 12.90 -9.42
CA LEU A 35 8.29 14.11 -8.72
C LEU A 35 9.78 14.12 -8.35
N ASN A 36 10.56 13.11 -8.77
CA ASN A 36 11.96 12.93 -8.36
C ASN A 36 12.17 12.98 -6.83
N LEU A 37 11.18 12.51 -6.06
CA LEU A 37 11.30 12.44 -4.60
C LEU A 37 12.16 11.25 -4.20
N ASN A 38 12.97 11.43 -3.15
CA ASN A 38 13.75 10.33 -2.60
C ASN A 38 12.83 9.17 -2.16
N PRO A 39 13.21 7.91 -2.46
CA PRO A 39 12.55 6.74 -1.91
C PRO A 39 12.53 6.79 -0.38
N GLN A 40 11.42 6.37 0.22
CA GLN A 40 11.29 6.23 1.66
C GLN A 40 11.06 4.76 2.00
N PRO A 41 11.65 4.24 3.09
CA PRO A 41 11.35 2.90 3.56
C PRO A 41 9.86 2.77 3.88
N LEU A 42 9.26 1.63 3.47
CA LEU A 42 7.93 1.24 3.89
C LEU A 42 8.06 0.23 5.03
N PHE A 43 7.42 0.50 6.15
CA PHE A 43 7.33 -0.41 7.28
C PHE A 43 5.90 -0.90 7.42
N LEU A 44 5.74 -2.20 7.64
CA LEU A 44 4.44 -2.75 8.02
C LEU A 44 4.18 -2.47 9.49
N PRO A 45 2.94 -2.13 9.89
CA PRO A 45 2.61 -1.97 11.30
C PRO A 45 2.81 -3.29 12.04
N ILE A 46 3.39 -3.19 13.24
CA ILE A 46 3.60 -4.32 14.14
C ILE A 46 2.67 -4.14 15.34
N ILE A 47 1.97 -5.20 15.72
CA ILE A 47 1.09 -5.18 16.88
C ILE A 47 1.93 -5.44 18.13
N LEU A 48 2.16 -4.39 18.93
CA LEU A 48 2.90 -4.51 20.20
C LEU A 48 2.01 -4.87 21.39
N ILE A 49 0.74 -4.47 21.34
CA ILE A 49 -0.23 -4.71 22.42
C ILE A 49 -1.46 -5.37 21.82
N LYS A 50 -1.84 -6.52 22.37
CA LYS A 50 -3.06 -7.24 21.99
C LYS A 50 -3.73 -7.76 23.25
N GLU A 51 -5.04 -7.49 23.39
CA GLU A 51 -5.82 -7.95 24.54
C GLU A 51 -5.19 -7.58 25.88
N GLU A 52 -4.78 -6.32 26.01
CA GLU A 52 -4.16 -5.74 27.22
C GLU A 52 -2.80 -6.37 27.61
N LYS A 53 -2.19 -7.18 26.74
CA LYS A 53 -0.88 -7.79 26.96
C LYS A 53 0.14 -7.26 25.97
N ILE A 54 1.33 -6.95 26.48
CA ILE A 54 2.48 -6.57 25.67
C ILE A 54 3.10 -7.84 25.08
N ASP A 55 3.34 -7.83 23.78
CA ASP A 55 4.16 -8.82 23.09
C ASP A 55 5.63 -8.39 23.14
N TYR A 56 6.35 -8.89 24.15
CA TYR A 56 7.77 -8.58 24.34
C TYR A 56 8.67 -9.10 23.21
N HIS A 57 8.24 -10.14 22.48
CA HIS A 57 8.99 -10.64 21.33
C HIS A 57 8.92 -9.65 20.16
N GLU A 58 7.76 -9.04 19.92
CA GLU A 58 7.64 -7.96 18.93
C GLU A 58 8.29 -6.66 19.41
N LEU A 59 8.20 -6.31 20.70
CA LEU A 59 8.85 -5.12 21.27
C LEU A 59 10.36 -5.12 21.08
N GLN A 60 11.01 -6.27 21.32
CA GLN A 60 12.47 -6.44 21.14
C GLN A 60 12.95 -6.24 19.70
N LYS A 61 12.06 -6.30 18.72
CA LYS A 61 12.38 -6.03 17.30
C LYS A 61 12.27 -4.56 16.94
N THR A 62 11.82 -3.72 17.87
CA THR A 62 11.69 -2.28 17.68
C THR A 62 12.78 -1.53 18.45
N GLU A 63 12.90 -0.23 18.18
CA GLU A 63 13.80 0.66 18.93
C GLU A 63 13.12 1.23 20.20
N HIS A 64 11.93 0.74 20.54
CA HIS A 64 11.12 1.25 21.64
C HIS A 64 11.34 0.45 22.94
N THR A 65 11.16 1.14 24.06
CA THR A 65 11.14 0.57 25.42
C THR A 65 9.71 0.55 25.96
N GLU A 66 9.50 -0.15 27.08
CA GLU A 66 8.20 -0.19 27.76
C GLU A 66 7.81 1.15 28.42
N ASP A 67 8.82 1.98 28.73
CA ASP A 67 8.69 3.32 29.37
C ASP A 67 8.50 4.47 28.38
#